data_AF-A0A239RK40-F1
#
_entry.id   AF-A0A239RK40-F1
#
_cell.length_a   1.000
_cell.length_b   1.000
_cell.length_c   1.000
_cell.angle_alpha   90.00
_cell.angle_beta   90.00
_cell.angle_gamma   90.00
#
_symmetry.space_group_name_H-M   'P 1'
#
loop_
_entity.id
_entity.type
_entity.pdbx_description
1 polymer ?
#
loop_
_entity_poly.entity_id
_entity_poly.type
_entity_poly.pdbx_seq_one_letter_code
_entity_poly.pdbx_strand_id
1 'polypeptide(L)'
;MKKTMMILLAGMMLAAMPAGAQVNEADKQPSLKEKVTGLWNKAKKDVKTTGKKLGEAIGLNDSSSYPHVDDVKIDGHYYMPLYTVELYKEADGQEFRDQCEALFKERYPSATVQTVRLPQTDWFVETVKRDGKIVGYTETLYCFIIARDGGDGYINAKFAFQQYKDVGHEYNHVVGKWPAWVRTDVLTNAVYEKLKDR
;
A
#
# COMPACT_ATOMS: atom_id res chain seq x y z
N MET A 1 31.11 -41.56 51.35
CA MET A 1 30.91 -41.94 52.76
C MET A 1 29.94 -40.96 53.39
N LYS A 2 28.94 -41.49 54.12
CA LYS A 2 27.99 -40.80 55.02
C LYS A 2 26.98 -39.84 54.36
N LYS A 3 25.69 -39.83 54.66
CA LYS A 3 24.77 -40.74 55.38
C LYS A 3 23.41 -40.03 55.38
N THR A 4 22.32 -40.79 55.16
CA THR A 4 20.98 -40.66 55.80
C THR A 4 20.16 -39.36 55.58
N MET A 5 18.82 -39.35 55.55
CA MET A 5 17.82 -40.36 55.88
C MET A 5 16.47 -39.96 55.23
N MET A 6 15.69 -40.97 54.87
CA MET A 6 14.24 -40.95 54.64
C MET A 6 13.47 -40.40 55.86
N ILE A 7 12.16 -40.12 55.67
CA ILE A 7 11.01 -40.80 56.34
C ILE A 7 9.72 -39.95 56.13
N LEU A 8 8.76 -40.44 55.32
CA LEU A 8 7.37 -40.88 55.67
C LEU A 8 6.37 -39.72 56.00
N LEU A 9 5.04 -39.78 55.84
CA LEU A 9 4.07 -40.85 55.62
C LEU A 9 2.73 -40.27 55.10
N ALA A 10 2.01 -41.10 54.32
CA ALA A 10 0.57 -41.35 54.14
C ALA A 10 -0.55 -40.43 54.70
N GLY A 11 -1.69 -40.44 53.98
CA GLY A 11 -3.01 -40.39 54.63
C GLY A 11 -4.21 -39.99 53.75
N MET A 12 -4.85 -40.97 53.11
CA MET A 12 -6.28 -41.01 52.68
C MET A 12 -7.23 -40.59 53.84
N MET A 13 -8.51 -40.15 53.71
CA MET A 13 -9.57 -40.24 52.71
C MET A 13 -10.78 -39.35 53.16
N LEU A 14 -11.56 -38.85 52.19
CA LEU A 14 -13.03 -38.70 52.11
C LEU A 14 -13.89 -38.22 53.32
N ALA A 15 -14.63 -37.12 53.13
CA ALA A 15 -16.08 -37.09 52.84
C ALA A 15 -16.79 -35.85 53.41
N ALA A 16 -17.48 -35.09 52.55
CA ALA A 16 -18.87 -34.61 52.72
C ALA A 16 -19.17 -33.48 51.70
N MET A 17 -20.10 -33.73 50.78
CA MET A 17 -20.89 -32.66 50.14
C MET A 17 -22.19 -32.50 50.95
N PRO A 18 -22.83 -31.32 50.94
CA PRO A 18 -23.95 -31.18 50.00
C PRO A 18 -24.06 -29.81 49.30
N ALA A 19 -24.91 -29.83 48.29
CA ALA A 19 -25.18 -28.84 47.25
C ALA A 19 -25.63 -27.44 47.73
N GLY A 20 -25.19 -26.44 46.97
CA GLY A 20 -25.72 -25.08 46.94
C GLY A 20 -25.36 -24.46 45.59
N ALA A 21 -26.34 -23.89 44.91
CA ALA A 21 -26.32 -23.53 43.51
C ALA A 21 -25.36 -22.38 43.14
N GLN A 22 -25.20 -22.23 41.83
CA GLN A 22 -25.04 -20.97 41.08
C GLN A 22 -23.63 -20.49 40.66
N VAL A 23 -23.51 -20.47 39.32
CA VAL A 23 -22.68 -19.65 38.42
C VAL A 23 -21.20 -20.01 38.30
N ASN A 24 -20.87 -20.60 37.14
CA ASN A 24 -19.52 -20.71 36.62
C ASN A 24 -18.95 -19.31 36.32
N GLU A 25 -17.95 -18.86 37.06
CA GLU A 25 -16.94 -17.95 36.53
C GLU A 25 -15.56 -18.47 36.93
N ALA A 26 -14.96 -19.22 36.00
CA ALA A 26 -13.53 -19.43 36.03
C ALA A 26 -12.86 -18.13 35.57
N ASP A 27 -12.27 -17.45 36.55
CA ASP A 27 -11.28 -16.40 36.40
C ASP A 27 -10.21 -16.84 35.39
N LYS A 28 -10.28 -16.32 34.16
CA LYS A 28 -9.25 -16.50 33.14
C LYS A 28 -8.52 -15.19 32.99
N GLN A 29 -7.23 -15.21 33.34
CA GLN A 29 -6.28 -14.23 32.85
C GLN A 29 -6.49 -14.02 31.35
N PRO A 30 -6.61 -12.76 30.89
CA PRO A 30 -6.88 -12.49 29.49
C PRO A 30 -5.67 -12.93 28.66
N SER A 31 -5.86 -13.98 27.87
CA SER A 31 -4.86 -14.44 26.91
C SER A 31 -4.59 -13.33 25.90
N LEU A 32 -3.38 -13.28 25.36
CA LEU A 32 -2.92 -12.32 24.34
C LEU A 32 -3.87 -12.19 23.13
N LYS A 33 -4.85 -13.08 22.94
CA LYS A 33 -5.92 -12.94 21.94
C LYS A 33 -6.92 -11.81 22.22
N GLU A 34 -7.19 -11.45 23.47
CA GLU A 34 -8.22 -10.44 23.78
C GLU A 34 -7.72 -9.01 23.53
N LYS A 35 -6.42 -8.73 23.73
CA LYS A 35 -5.82 -7.42 23.40
C LYS A 35 -5.67 -7.17 21.89
N VAL A 36 -5.63 -8.21 21.06
CA VAL A 36 -5.49 -8.07 19.60
C VAL A 36 -6.86 -7.88 18.91
N THR A 37 -7.93 -8.35 19.54
CA THR A 37 -9.30 -8.26 18.99
C THR A 37 -9.83 -6.81 19.02
N GLY A 38 -9.43 -6.01 20.01
CA GLY A 38 -9.80 -4.59 20.11
C GLY A 38 -9.17 -3.71 19.02
N LEU A 39 -7.94 -4.01 18.60
CA LEU A 39 -7.24 -3.29 17.52
C LEU A 39 -7.78 -3.72 16.14
N TRP A 40 -8.09 -5.00 15.96
CA TRP A 40 -8.65 -5.54 14.71
C TRP A 40 -10.05 -4.97 14.39
N ASN A 41 -10.86 -4.72 15.41
CA ASN A 41 -12.22 -4.21 15.23
C ASN A 41 -12.28 -2.70 14.92
N LYS A 42 -11.27 -1.91 15.31
CA LYS A 42 -11.13 -0.52 14.86
C LYS A 42 -10.59 -0.44 13.43
N ALA A 43 -9.55 -1.22 13.09
CA ALA A 43 -9.05 -1.30 11.72
C ALA A 43 -10.10 -1.83 10.72
N LYS A 44 -10.93 -2.80 11.11
CA LYS A 44 -12.05 -3.27 10.26
C LYS A 44 -13.16 -2.24 10.07
N LYS A 45 -13.36 -1.28 10.97
CA LYS A 45 -14.39 -0.23 10.77
C LYS A 45 -13.90 0.83 9.79
N ASP A 46 -12.61 1.14 9.80
CA ASP A 46 -12.01 2.10 8.87
C ASP A 46 -11.76 1.48 7.47
N VAL A 47 -11.47 0.18 7.39
CA VAL A 47 -11.27 -0.53 6.11
C VAL A 47 -12.57 -0.95 5.43
N LYS A 48 -13.68 -1.17 6.16
CA LYS A 48 -14.92 -1.69 5.56
C LYS A 48 -15.70 -0.66 4.73
N THR A 49 -15.32 0.62 4.80
CA THR A 49 -15.85 1.69 3.94
C THR A 49 -14.94 1.97 2.74
N THR A 50 -13.66 1.58 2.80
CA THR A 50 -12.64 1.90 1.77
C THR A 50 -12.16 0.67 0.96
N GLY A 51 -12.31 -0.55 1.47
CA GLY A 51 -11.61 -1.74 0.95
C GLY A 51 -12.44 -2.76 0.16
N LYS A 52 -13.74 -2.54 -0.09
CA LYS A 52 -14.56 -3.49 -0.87
C LYS A 52 -14.44 -3.22 -2.37
N LYS A 53 -13.30 -3.53 -3.01
CA LYS A 53 -13.21 -3.83 -4.47
C LYS A 53 -11.84 -4.19 -5.03
N LEU A 54 -10.78 -4.37 -4.22
CA LEU A 54 -9.42 -4.53 -4.75
C LEU A 54 -8.88 -5.98 -4.83
N GLY A 55 -9.67 -7.01 -4.51
CA GLY A 55 -9.05 -8.30 -4.15
C GLY A 55 -9.13 -9.47 -5.13
N GLU A 56 -10.14 -9.53 -6.00
CA GLU A 56 -10.55 -10.81 -6.57
C GLU A 56 -10.60 -10.76 -8.10
N ALA A 57 -9.63 -11.45 -8.71
CA ALA A 57 -9.38 -11.59 -10.16
C ALA A 57 -8.83 -10.29 -10.78
N ILE A 58 -7.68 -10.27 -11.45
CA ILE A 58 -7.41 -10.80 -12.79
C ILE A 58 -5.90 -10.49 -12.97
N GLY A 59 -4.98 -11.43 -13.23
CA GLY A 59 -4.85 -12.13 -14.51
C GLY A 59 -4.31 -11.18 -15.57
N LEU A 60 -3.00 -11.21 -15.85
CA LEU A 60 -2.41 -10.43 -16.94
C LEU A 60 -3.17 -10.69 -18.26
N ASN A 61 -3.99 -9.73 -18.67
CA ASN A 61 -4.56 -9.52 -20.00
C ASN A 61 -5.54 -8.35 -19.89
N ASP A 62 -5.07 -7.12 -20.04
CA ASP A 62 -5.42 -6.29 -21.20
C ASP A 62 -4.77 -4.91 -21.06
N SER A 63 -4.31 -4.40 -22.18
CA SER A 63 -3.72 -3.07 -22.33
C SER A 63 -4.82 -2.02 -22.20
N SER A 64 -5.29 -1.65 -20.99
CA SER A 64 -6.04 -0.39 -20.77
C SER A 64 -6.46 -0.06 -19.32
N SER A 65 -6.22 -0.88 -18.31
CA SER A 65 -6.95 -0.73 -17.04
C SER A 65 -6.07 -0.58 -15.80
N TYR A 66 -5.42 0.58 -15.65
CA TYR A 66 -5.21 1.13 -14.32
C TYR A 66 -6.58 1.64 -13.84
N PRO A 67 -7.14 1.09 -12.76
CA PRO A 67 -8.49 1.46 -12.38
C PRO A 67 -8.50 2.94 -11.99
N HIS A 68 -9.50 3.67 -12.49
CA HIS A 68 -9.79 5.10 -12.25
C HIS A 68 -10.08 5.44 -10.77
N VAL A 69 -9.59 4.64 -9.82
CA VAL A 69 -9.98 4.70 -8.39
C VAL A 69 -9.48 5.99 -7.74
N ASP A 70 -8.44 6.60 -8.29
CA ASP A 70 -7.90 7.88 -7.84
C ASP A 70 -8.25 9.05 -8.79
N ASP A 71 -8.92 8.81 -9.93
CA ASP A 71 -9.23 9.87 -10.88
C ASP A 71 -10.35 10.79 -10.33
N VAL A 72 -10.14 12.10 -10.45
CA VAL A 72 -11.08 13.13 -10.04
C VAL A 72 -11.94 13.54 -11.23
N LYS A 73 -13.26 13.47 -11.06
CA LYS A 73 -14.21 13.89 -12.10
C LYS A 73 -14.49 15.39 -12.01
N ILE A 74 -14.19 16.13 -13.07
CA ILE A 74 -14.49 17.56 -13.23
C ILE A 74 -15.22 17.76 -14.56
N ASP A 75 -16.40 18.37 -14.49
CA ASP A 75 -17.21 18.73 -15.67
C ASP A 75 -17.43 17.56 -16.66
N GLY A 76 -17.53 16.34 -16.13
CA GLY A 76 -17.73 15.12 -16.93
C GLY A 76 -16.45 14.38 -17.32
N HIS A 77 -15.27 14.98 -17.15
CA HIS A 77 -13.97 14.42 -17.51
C HIS A 77 -13.22 13.91 -16.28
N TYR A 78 -12.46 12.82 -16.43
CA TYR A 78 -11.65 12.21 -15.37
C TYR A 78 -10.20 12.64 -15.50
N TYR A 79 -9.68 13.27 -14.45
CA TYR A 79 -8.30 13.75 -14.38
C TYR A 79 -7.53 13.05 -13.26
N MET A 80 -6.23 12.90 -13.44
CA MET A 80 -5.33 12.48 -12.37
C MET A 80 -5.32 13.55 -11.26
N PRO A 81 -5.28 13.14 -9.99
CA PRO A 81 -5.10 14.06 -8.87
C PRO A 81 -3.73 14.75 -8.93
N LEU A 82 -3.61 15.88 -8.24
CA LEU A 82 -2.39 16.67 -8.20
C LEU A 82 -1.55 16.29 -6.97
N TYR A 83 -0.51 15.50 -7.18
CA TYR A 83 0.41 15.13 -6.10
C TYR A 83 1.48 16.19 -5.91
N THR A 84 1.37 16.97 -4.83
CA THR A 84 2.31 18.03 -4.46
C THR A 84 3.22 17.65 -3.28
N VAL A 85 2.83 16.61 -2.53
CA VAL A 85 3.52 16.13 -1.34
C VAL A 85 4.49 15.01 -1.69
N GLU A 86 5.71 15.10 -1.19
CA GLU A 86 6.72 14.05 -1.28
C GLU A 86 6.55 13.09 -0.10
N LEU A 87 6.21 11.82 -0.37
CA LEU A 87 6.03 10.81 0.68
C LEU A 87 7.15 9.77 0.68
N TYR A 88 7.84 9.57 -0.44
CA TYR A 88 8.96 8.65 -0.52
C TYR A 88 10.21 9.29 0.09
N LYS A 89 10.83 8.60 1.05
CA LYS A 89 11.96 9.14 1.85
C LYS A 89 13.26 8.35 1.72
N GLU A 90 13.27 7.32 0.88
CA GLU A 90 14.48 6.55 0.64
C GLU A 90 15.51 7.34 -0.19
N ALA A 91 16.77 6.93 -0.08
CA ALA A 91 17.93 7.67 -0.61
C ALA A 91 17.93 7.80 -2.14
N ASP A 92 17.33 6.84 -2.85
CA ASP A 92 17.21 6.79 -4.31
C ASP A 92 16.10 7.70 -4.87
N GLY A 93 15.27 8.30 -4.00
CA GLY A 93 14.13 9.12 -4.42
C GLY A 93 14.52 10.31 -5.30
N GLN A 94 15.71 10.91 -5.10
CA GLN A 94 16.17 12.00 -5.96
C GLN A 94 16.44 11.52 -7.39
N GLU A 95 17.07 10.36 -7.54
CA GLU A 95 17.40 9.81 -8.85
C GLU A 95 16.13 9.54 -9.67
N PHE A 96 15.08 8.97 -9.05
CA PHE A 96 13.82 8.75 -9.71
C PHE A 96 13.15 10.03 -10.20
N ARG A 97 13.20 11.10 -9.40
CA ARG A 97 12.67 12.41 -9.80
C ARG A 97 13.45 12.97 -10.99
N ASP A 98 14.77 12.92 -10.94
CA ASP A 98 15.64 13.45 -11.99
C ASP A 98 15.40 12.72 -13.32
N GLN A 99 15.27 11.39 -13.30
CA GLN A 99 14.98 10.59 -14.50
C GLN A 99 13.62 10.96 -15.12
N CYS A 100 12.58 11.15 -14.30
CA CYS A 100 11.27 11.56 -14.80
C CYS A 100 11.28 12.98 -15.34
N GLU A 101 11.96 13.89 -14.66
CA GLU A 101 12.06 15.29 -15.08
C GLU A 101 12.84 15.44 -16.40
N ALA A 102 13.91 14.65 -16.58
CA ALA A 102 14.66 14.61 -17.83
C ALA A 102 13.78 14.21 -19.02
N LEU A 103 13.04 13.08 -18.91
CA LEU A 103 12.12 12.64 -19.96
C LEU A 103 10.98 13.65 -20.19
N PHE A 104 10.49 14.28 -19.13
CA PHE A 104 9.46 15.31 -19.23
C PHE A 104 9.95 16.52 -20.03
N LYS A 105 11.14 17.05 -19.71
CA LYS A 105 11.72 18.21 -20.38
C LYS A 105 12.11 17.92 -21.82
N GLU A 106 12.48 16.69 -22.15
CA GLU A 106 12.70 16.28 -23.54
C GLU A 106 11.43 16.43 -24.38
N ARG A 107 10.27 16.03 -23.83
CA ARG A 107 8.98 16.11 -24.52
C ARG A 107 8.35 17.51 -24.49
N TYR A 108 8.49 18.23 -23.38
CA TYR A 108 7.89 19.55 -23.16
C TYR A 108 8.95 20.58 -22.74
N PRO A 109 9.87 20.95 -23.66
CA PRO A 109 11.02 21.78 -23.32
C PRO A 109 10.67 23.21 -22.90
N SER A 110 9.49 23.70 -23.27
CA SER A 110 9.02 25.05 -22.93
C SER A 110 8.16 25.10 -21.66
N ALA A 111 7.77 23.95 -21.11
CA ALA A 111 6.96 23.90 -19.89
C ALA A 111 7.84 24.14 -18.65
N THR A 112 7.32 24.89 -17.69
CA THR A 112 8.02 25.16 -16.42
C THR A 112 7.56 24.19 -15.35
N VAL A 113 8.38 23.18 -15.04
CA VAL A 113 8.12 22.21 -13.97
C VAL A 113 7.92 22.93 -12.63
N GLN A 114 6.80 22.64 -11.96
CA GLN A 114 6.46 23.17 -10.64
C GLN A 114 6.81 22.17 -9.54
N THR A 115 6.44 20.91 -9.75
CA THR A 115 6.72 19.83 -8.80
C THR A 115 7.05 18.53 -9.53
N VAL A 116 7.95 17.75 -8.92
CA VAL A 116 8.23 16.35 -9.26
C VAL A 116 8.15 15.57 -7.95
N ARG A 117 7.22 14.60 -7.83
CA ARG A 117 6.89 13.96 -6.54
C ARG A 117 6.69 12.46 -6.68
N LEU A 118 7.14 11.72 -5.66
CA LEU A 118 6.84 10.30 -5.47
C LEU A 118 5.80 10.21 -4.34
N PRO A 119 4.50 10.10 -4.66
CA PRO A 119 3.43 10.21 -3.65
C PRO A 119 3.23 8.93 -2.82
N GLN A 120 4.18 7.99 -2.87
CA GLN A 120 4.12 6.74 -2.13
C GLN A 120 5.15 6.76 -1.01
N THR A 121 4.84 6.19 0.15
CA THR A 121 5.86 6.00 1.20
C THR A 121 6.84 4.88 0.86
N ASP A 122 6.41 3.91 0.04
CA ASP A 122 7.17 2.73 -0.36
C ASP A 122 6.62 2.17 -1.69
N TRP A 123 7.30 1.19 -2.27
CA TRP A 123 6.90 0.50 -3.48
C TRP A 123 5.55 -0.21 -3.32
N PHE A 124 4.70 -0.11 -4.34
CA PHE A 124 3.48 -0.89 -4.42
C PHE A 124 3.80 -2.31 -4.86
N VAL A 125 3.55 -3.29 -4.01
CA VAL A 125 3.89 -4.71 -4.26
C VAL A 125 2.67 -5.49 -4.70
N GLU A 126 2.78 -6.20 -5.82
CA GLU A 126 1.77 -7.11 -6.35
C GLU A 126 2.31 -8.53 -6.46
N THR A 127 1.48 -9.53 -6.16
CA THR A 127 1.83 -10.93 -6.38
C THR A 127 1.55 -11.34 -7.82
N VAL A 128 2.53 -11.95 -8.49
CA VAL A 128 2.35 -12.56 -9.81
C VAL A 128 1.98 -14.03 -9.64
N LYS A 129 0.84 -14.45 -10.20
CA LYS A 129 0.36 -15.83 -10.12
C LYS A 129 0.39 -16.52 -11.48
N ARG A 130 0.83 -17.78 -11.50
CA ARG A 130 0.73 -18.70 -12.64
C ARG A 130 0.10 -20.00 -12.14
N ASP A 131 -0.96 -20.46 -12.80
CA ASP A 131 -1.70 -21.67 -12.43
C ASP A 131 -2.16 -21.69 -10.95
N GLY A 132 -2.61 -20.53 -10.45
CA GLY A 132 -3.07 -20.36 -9.07
C GLY A 132 -1.95 -20.32 -8.01
N LYS A 133 -0.68 -20.47 -8.39
CA LYS A 133 0.48 -20.38 -7.50
C LYS A 133 1.20 -19.05 -7.67
N ILE A 134 1.70 -18.49 -6.56
CA ILE A 134 2.54 -17.29 -6.61
C ILE A 134 3.91 -17.70 -7.17
N VAL A 135 4.33 -17.04 -8.23
CA VAL A 135 5.61 -17.29 -8.92
C VAL A 135 6.58 -16.12 -8.80
N GLY A 136 6.09 -14.93 -8.44
CA GLY A 136 6.93 -13.75 -8.29
C GLY A 136 6.20 -12.56 -7.70
N TYR A 137 6.91 -11.44 -7.67
CA TYR A 137 6.43 -10.17 -7.16
C TYR A 137 6.80 -9.06 -8.15
N THR A 138 5.87 -8.13 -8.35
CA THR A 138 6.10 -6.88 -9.07
C THR A 138 6.06 -5.74 -8.07
N GLU A 139 7.02 -4.84 -8.17
CA GLU A 139 7.04 -3.60 -7.42
C GLU A 139 6.90 -2.42 -8.37
N THR A 140 6.03 -1.47 -8.02
CA THR A 140 5.80 -0.26 -8.79
C THR A 140 5.93 1.00 -7.92
N LEU A 141 6.71 1.96 -8.39
CA LEU A 141 6.80 3.30 -7.82
C LEU A 141 6.39 4.33 -8.88
N TYR A 142 5.49 5.23 -8.52
CA TYR A 142 5.03 6.29 -9.41
C TYR A 142 5.73 7.61 -9.13
N CYS A 143 6.01 8.34 -10.21
CA CYS A 143 6.46 9.72 -10.16
C CYS A 143 5.47 10.61 -10.90
N PHE A 144 5.10 11.73 -10.29
CA PHE A 144 4.17 12.70 -10.86
C PHE A 144 4.87 14.03 -11.07
N ILE A 145 4.59 14.64 -12.22
CA ILE A 145 5.08 15.96 -12.59
C ILE A 145 3.90 16.88 -12.83
N ILE A 146 3.92 18.03 -12.18
CA ILE A 146 3.03 19.15 -12.47
C ILE A 146 3.90 20.24 -13.08
N ALA A 147 3.58 20.66 -14.30
CA ALA A 147 4.28 21.74 -14.99
C ALA A 147 3.29 22.80 -15.48
N ARG A 148 3.75 24.04 -15.51
CA ARG A 148 3.05 25.17 -16.12
C ARG A 148 3.36 25.18 -17.61
N ASP A 149 2.33 25.22 -18.45
CA ASP A 149 2.47 25.37 -19.89
C ASP A 149 2.10 26.80 -20.29
N GLY A 150 3.10 27.69 -20.32
CA GLY A 150 2.92 29.10 -20.60
C GLY A 150 1.87 29.79 -19.70
N GLY A 151 1.02 30.61 -20.31
CA GLY A 151 -0.11 31.28 -19.65
C GLY A 151 -1.41 30.45 -19.67
N ASP A 152 -1.44 29.37 -20.43
CA ASP A 152 -2.68 28.76 -20.91
C ASP A 152 -3.17 27.64 -19.99
N GLY A 153 -2.26 26.93 -19.33
CA GLY A 153 -2.65 25.81 -18.50
C GLY A 153 -1.50 25.10 -17.79
N TYR A 154 -1.76 23.82 -17.49
CA TYR A 154 -0.84 22.94 -16.80
C TYR A 154 -0.78 21.57 -17.48
N ILE A 155 0.32 20.88 -17.27
CA ILE A 155 0.52 19.48 -17.67
C ILE A 155 0.69 18.68 -16.38
N ASN A 156 -0.15 17.69 -16.17
CA ASN A 156 0.00 16.68 -15.12
C ASN A 156 0.42 15.36 -15.75
N ALA A 157 1.65 14.89 -15.47
CA ALA A 157 2.21 13.69 -16.06
C ALA A 157 2.51 12.63 -14.99
N LYS A 158 2.27 11.37 -15.32
CA LYS A 158 2.54 10.20 -14.48
C LYS A 158 3.57 9.31 -15.16
N PHE A 159 4.56 8.90 -14.39
CA PHE A 159 5.58 7.92 -14.74
C PHE A 159 5.52 6.73 -13.80
N ALA A 160 6.04 5.59 -14.23
CA ALA A 160 6.16 4.39 -13.42
C ALA A 160 7.55 3.77 -13.53
N PHE A 161 8.14 3.46 -12.38
CA PHE A 161 9.27 2.55 -12.25
C PHE A 161 8.72 1.19 -11.86
N GLN A 162 9.13 0.15 -12.57
CA GLN A 162 8.67 -1.20 -12.29
C GLN A 162 9.84 -2.18 -12.24
N GLN A 163 9.88 -2.98 -11.18
CA GLN A 163 10.80 -4.09 -11.03
C GLN A 163 10.06 -5.40 -10.76
N TYR A 164 10.69 -6.51 -11.12
CA TYR A 164 10.13 -7.85 -10.99
C TYR A 164 11.17 -8.81 -10.41
N LYS A 165 10.71 -9.75 -9.59
CA LYS A 165 11.47 -10.94 -9.19
C LYS A 165 10.62 -12.19 -9.23
N ASP A 166 11.24 -13.30 -9.60
CA ASP A 166 10.72 -14.62 -9.27
C ASP A 166 10.88 -14.89 -7.76
N VAL A 167 10.07 -15.80 -7.21
CA VAL A 167 10.19 -16.21 -5.81
C VAL A 167 11.60 -16.78 -5.54
N GLY A 168 12.31 -16.20 -4.58
CA GLY A 168 13.67 -16.62 -4.21
C GLY A 168 14.79 -15.98 -5.02
N HIS A 169 14.47 -15.03 -5.91
CA HIS A 169 15.43 -14.30 -6.73
C HIS A 169 15.45 -12.81 -6.39
N GLU A 170 16.44 -12.09 -6.94
CA GLU A 170 16.57 -10.64 -6.80
C GLU A 170 15.66 -9.88 -7.76
N TYR A 171 15.34 -8.63 -7.41
CA TYR A 171 14.62 -7.72 -8.30
C TYR A 171 15.48 -7.29 -9.48
N ASN A 172 14.83 -7.23 -10.64
CA ASN A 172 15.40 -6.68 -11.86
C ASN A 172 14.41 -5.69 -12.47
N HIS A 173 14.95 -4.63 -13.10
CA HIS A 173 14.12 -3.66 -13.80
C HIS A 173 13.32 -4.33 -14.91
N VAL A 174 12.05 -3.96 -15.03
CA VAL A 174 11.22 -4.37 -16.17
C VAL A 174 11.59 -3.50 -17.36
N VAL A 175 11.93 -4.14 -18.49
CA VAL A 175 12.34 -3.45 -19.72
C VAL A 175 11.24 -2.48 -20.17
N GLY A 176 11.64 -1.23 -20.46
CA GLY A 176 10.73 -0.17 -20.89
C GLY A 176 9.84 0.40 -19.79
N LYS A 177 10.07 0.04 -18.51
CA LYS A 177 9.33 0.53 -17.34
C LYS A 177 10.24 1.23 -16.32
N TRP A 178 11.25 1.97 -16.79
CA TRP A 178 12.23 2.62 -15.90
C TRP A 178 12.82 3.92 -16.46
N PRO A 179 12.18 5.08 -16.24
CA PRO A 179 10.74 5.22 -16.00
C PRO A 179 9.94 5.03 -17.30
N ALA A 180 8.76 4.42 -17.20
CA ALA A 180 7.76 4.47 -18.27
C ALA A 180 6.92 5.72 -18.16
N TRP A 181 6.67 6.40 -19.27
CA TRP A 181 5.62 7.41 -19.38
C TRP A 181 4.25 6.74 -19.39
N VAL A 182 3.42 6.96 -18.37
CA VAL A 182 2.13 6.26 -18.22
C VAL A 182 0.97 7.09 -18.75
N ARG A 183 0.89 8.37 -18.36
CA ARG A 183 -0.25 9.23 -18.69
C ARG A 183 0.13 10.71 -18.65
N THR A 184 -0.57 11.51 -19.43
CA THR A 184 -0.55 12.97 -19.35
C THR A 184 -1.95 13.50 -19.45
N ASP A 185 -2.28 14.41 -18.53
CA ASP A 185 -3.47 15.25 -18.61
C ASP A 185 -3.04 16.69 -18.86
N VAL A 186 -3.61 17.31 -19.90
CA VAL A 186 -3.49 18.75 -20.13
C VAL A 186 -4.68 19.42 -19.46
N LEU A 187 -4.40 20.40 -18.61
CA LEU A 187 -5.36 21.05 -17.73
C LEU A 187 -5.46 22.52 -18.12
N THR A 188 -6.69 23.01 -18.29
CA THR A 188 -6.92 24.46 -18.30
C THR A 188 -6.70 25.03 -16.90
N ASN A 189 -6.49 26.35 -16.80
CA ASN A 189 -6.42 27.04 -15.51
C ASN A 189 -7.61 26.72 -14.59
N ALA A 190 -8.82 26.69 -15.15
CA ALA A 190 -10.04 26.41 -14.38
C ALA A 190 -10.09 24.98 -13.83
N VAL A 191 -9.64 23.98 -14.62
CA VAL A 191 -9.58 22.58 -14.18
C VAL A 191 -8.51 22.41 -13.11
N TYR A 192 -7.33 23.01 -13.30
CA TYR A 192 -6.24 22.92 -12.34
C TYR A 192 -6.64 23.47 -10.97
N GLU A 193 -7.29 24.64 -10.91
CA GLU A 193 -7.77 25.20 -9.64
C GLU A 193 -8.82 24.31 -8.97
N LYS A 194 -9.74 23.71 -9.73
CA LYS A 194 -10.69 22.73 -9.18
C LYS A 194 -10.01 21.47 -8.64
N LEU A 195 -8.90 21.04 -9.24
CA LEU A 195 -8.13 19.87 -8.80
C LEU A 195 -7.28 20.15 -7.56
N LYS A 196 -6.82 21.39 -7.36
CA LYS A 196 -6.02 21.76 -6.17
C LYS A 196 -6.78 21.59 -4.86
N ASP A 197 -8.10 21.68 -4.90
CA ASP A 197 -9.00 21.60 -3.75
C ASP A 197 -9.54 20.17 -3.48
N ARG A 198 -8.87 19.14 -4.01
CA ARG A 198 -9.29 17.74 -3.95
C ARG A 198 -8.17 16.86 -3.45
#